data_AF-A0AA48K9H9-F1
#
_entry.id   AF-A0AA48K9H9-F1
#
_cell.length_a   1.000
_cell.length_b   1.000
_cell.length_c   1.000
_cell.angle_alpha   90.00
_cell.angle_beta   90.00
_cell.angle_gamma   90.00
#
_symmetry.space_group_name_H-M   'P 1'
#
loop_
_entity.id
_entity.type
_entity.pdbx_description
1 polymer ?
#
loop_
_entity_poly.entity_id
_entity_poly.type
_entity_poly.pdbx_seq_one_letter_code
_entity_poly.pdbx_strand_id
1 'polypeptide(L)'
;MPQLDRLLAHISPRGGLRLRLEPNAPPILELAGGTEMPLLANPLPPTMVEVLAKEVVPLEREAALAATGEAYFDHEAGGEVYRILVNRGPQGTRITAEPSRGAATATQPLPRRTNPPAPIPAPARVPPPAPVPAPAPVPSPAPAAAGTPGQPIYGTHPLAEALFRALLEHKGSDLHLSSFEAPIVRVHGDMEDLSDFGILGPSQIMELMEALAPAAAWRQFTEKNDADFAYPFEAGGCRLRVNYFMDRVGPGLVCRVIPNEIPDPDKLGLPDPVRRLAALSKGLVLVTGPTGSGKSTTLAAIIDIANKQRDDHILTIEDPIEFVHPRKRCLVNQREVGTHTESFKSGLRAALREDPDIVMVGEMRDLETISIALETAITGHLVFGTLHTSSAIGTVDRIVDQFPADRQQQIRVMLADALKCVISQALLKRVGGGRIAALETLFITPAISNLIREGKNFQIPSAMQTGRAYGQKLMNDALVELIQAKQVEPKEGYLKCPDKESYMNALKRAGIDWDLRAHEAS
;
A
#
# COMPACT_ATOMS: atom_id res chain seq x y z
N MET A 1 5.66 9.76 13.81
CA MET A 1 6.75 10.29 14.65
C MET A 1 6.22 10.34 16.07
N PRO A 2 6.91 9.73 17.04
CA PRO A 2 6.62 9.90 18.47
C PRO A 2 6.39 11.38 18.81
N GLN A 3 5.44 11.65 19.69
CA GLN A 3 5.15 13.01 20.15
C GLN A 3 6.30 13.57 20.99
N LEU A 4 7.08 12.69 21.65
CA LEU A 4 8.28 13.08 22.39
C LEU A 4 9.35 13.66 21.45
N ASP A 5 9.50 13.15 20.22
CA ASP A 5 10.48 13.64 19.23
C ASP A 5 10.29 15.12 18.91
N ARG A 6 9.04 15.62 18.93
CA ARG A 6 8.74 17.04 18.73
C ARG A 6 9.28 17.91 19.86
N LEU A 7 9.27 17.40 21.09
CA LEU A 7 9.82 18.09 22.25
C LEU A 7 11.36 18.01 22.27
N LEU A 8 11.92 16.86 21.89
CA LEU A 8 13.38 16.67 21.78
C LEU A 8 14.00 17.61 20.74
N ALA A 9 13.30 17.84 19.62
CA ALA A 9 13.74 18.76 18.57
C ALA A 9 13.90 20.23 19.05
N HIS A 10 13.43 20.59 20.24
CA HIS A 10 13.67 21.90 20.84
C HIS A 10 14.96 22.01 21.66
N ILE A 11 15.62 20.88 21.99
CA ILE A 11 16.81 20.88 22.86
C ILE A 11 17.98 21.57 22.16
N SER A 12 18.48 21.00 21.06
CA SER A 12 19.70 21.50 20.40
C SER A 12 19.56 22.89 19.77
N PRO A 13 18.47 23.23 19.06
CA PRO A 13 18.31 24.57 18.47
C PRO A 13 18.21 25.71 19.49
N ARG A 14 17.84 25.41 20.74
CA ARG A 14 17.71 26.40 21.83
C ARG A 14 18.88 26.36 22.81
N GLY A 15 19.92 25.56 22.55
CA GLY A 15 21.07 25.41 23.45
C GLY A 15 20.73 24.72 24.77
N GLY A 16 19.70 23.87 24.78
CA GLY A 16 19.26 23.12 25.94
C GLY A 16 20.23 22.00 26.31
N LEU A 17 20.40 21.78 27.61
CA LEU A 17 21.21 20.71 28.19
C LEU A 17 20.37 19.49 28.56
N ARG A 18 19.12 19.73 28.99
CA ARG A 18 18.22 18.68 29.48
C ARG A 18 16.78 19.09 29.29
N LEU A 19 15.95 18.15 28.84
CA LEU A 19 14.49 18.27 28.83
C LEU A 19 13.91 17.45 29.98
N ARG A 20 13.01 18.04 30.78
CA ARG A 20 12.30 17.39 31.89
C ARG A 20 10.80 17.44 31.67
N LEU A 21 10.15 16.28 31.73
CA LEU A 21 8.69 16.14 31.71
C LEU A 21 8.26 15.52 33.03
N GLU A 22 7.39 16.24 33.75
CA GLU A 22 6.81 15.77 35.02
C GLU A 22 5.27 15.85 34.97
N PRO A 23 4.56 14.95 35.67
CA PRO A 23 3.12 15.00 35.76
C PRO A 23 2.64 16.32 36.37
N ASN A 24 1.63 16.93 35.75
CA ASN A 24 1.05 18.22 36.17
C ASN A 24 2.02 19.41 36.16
N ALA A 25 3.13 19.32 35.40
CA ALA A 25 4.04 20.43 35.15
C ALA A 25 4.18 20.67 33.63
N PRO A 26 4.49 21.91 33.18
CA PRO A 26 4.87 22.14 31.79
C PRO A 26 6.20 21.42 31.48
N PRO A 27 6.46 21.01 30.23
CA PRO A 27 7.77 20.50 29.86
C PRO A 27 8.81 21.60 30.00
N ILE A 28 9.89 21.33 30.72
CA ILE A 28 10.94 22.31 31.01
C ILE A 28 12.20 21.95 30.23
N LEU A 29 12.74 22.93 29.50
CA LEU A 29 14.08 22.86 28.93
C LEU A 29 15.06 23.61 29.84
N GLU A 30 16.06 22.89 30.35
CA GLU A 30 17.16 23.44 31.14
C GLU A 30 18.26 23.95 30.19
N LEU A 31 18.62 25.23 30.31
CA LEU A 31 19.64 25.91 29.51
C LEU A 31 20.95 26.05 30.30
N ALA A 32 22.05 26.34 29.59
CA ALA A 32 23.33 26.63 30.23
C ALA A 32 23.22 27.79 31.23
N GLY A 33 23.82 27.64 32.41
CA GLY A 33 23.73 28.62 33.51
C GLY A 33 22.53 28.43 34.45
N GLY A 34 21.82 27.29 34.38
CA GLY A 34 20.74 26.93 35.30
C GLY A 34 19.41 27.64 35.01
N THR A 35 19.25 28.22 33.82
CA THR A 35 18.00 28.87 33.40
C THR A 35 17.00 27.82 32.91
N GLU A 36 15.78 27.84 33.45
CA GLU A 36 14.70 26.93 33.04
C GLU A 36 13.71 27.64 32.13
N MET A 37 13.38 27.01 30.99
CA MET A 37 12.46 27.56 30.00
C MET A 37 11.31 26.58 29.74
N PRO A 38 10.05 26.95 30.02
CA PRO A 38 8.90 26.11 29.68
C PRO A 38 8.71 26.05 28.16
N LEU A 39 8.52 24.86 27.61
CA LEU A 39 8.26 24.65 26.17
C LEU A 39 6.78 24.80 25.81
N LEU A 40 5.88 24.56 26.78
CA LEU A 40 4.43 24.73 26.64
C LEU A 40 3.89 25.59 27.79
N ALA A 41 2.83 26.34 27.52
CA ALA A 41 2.17 27.17 28.53
C ALA A 41 1.34 26.34 29.53
N ASN A 42 0.82 25.19 29.09
CA ASN A 42 -0.06 24.35 29.89
C ASN A 42 0.71 23.15 30.49
N PRO A 43 0.40 22.75 31.74
CA PRO A 43 0.93 21.51 32.32
C PRO A 43 0.52 20.26 31.55
N LEU A 44 1.40 19.25 31.52
CA LEU A 44 1.07 17.94 30.95
C LEU A 44 0.26 17.09 31.95
N PRO A 45 -0.89 16.51 31.57
CA PRO A 45 -1.59 15.58 32.44
C PRO A 45 -0.76 14.30 32.62
N PRO A 46 -0.88 13.59 33.77
CA PRO A 46 -0.07 12.40 34.06
C PRO A 46 -0.19 11.29 32.99
N THR A 47 -1.39 11.13 32.43
CA THR A 47 -1.68 10.17 31.35
C THR A 47 -0.89 10.47 30.08
N MET A 48 -0.66 11.75 29.78
CA MET A 48 0.11 12.17 28.61
C MET A 48 1.59 11.83 28.77
N VAL A 49 2.17 12.05 29.96
CA VAL A 49 3.59 11.69 30.21
C VAL A 49 3.79 10.18 30.12
N GLU A 50 2.80 9.38 30.54
CA GLU A 50 2.85 7.93 30.39
C GLU A 50 2.74 7.47 28.93
N VAL A 51 1.89 8.11 28.12
CA VAL A 51 1.81 7.85 26.67
C VAL A 51 3.14 8.17 26.00
N LEU A 52 3.74 9.33 26.31
CA LEU A 52 5.05 9.73 25.78
C LEU A 52 6.15 8.74 26.15
N ALA A 53 6.13 8.19 27.37
CA ALA A 53 7.08 7.16 27.78
C ALA A 53 6.88 5.85 27.01
N LYS A 54 5.63 5.39 26.84
CA LYS A 54 5.32 4.15 26.09
C LYS A 54 5.70 4.25 24.61
N GLU A 55 5.66 5.44 24.01
CA GLU A 55 6.04 5.65 22.62
C GLU A 55 7.55 5.44 22.34
N VAL A 56 8.42 5.67 23.33
CA VAL A 56 9.88 5.68 23.11
C VAL A 56 10.64 4.60 23.87
N VAL A 57 10.04 3.96 24.89
CA VAL A 57 10.70 2.87 25.63
C VAL A 57 10.87 1.65 24.71
N PRO A 58 12.10 1.17 24.46
CA PRO A 58 12.32 -0.03 23.65
C PRO A 58 11.75 -1.28 24.34
N LEU A 59 11.28 -2.26 23.55
CA LEU A 59 10.72 -3.54 24.06
C LEU A 59 11.67 -4.24 25.05
N GLU A 60 12.96 -4.21 24.79
CA GLU A 60 14.02 -4.77 25.66
C GLU A 60 14.15 -4.08 27.03
N ARG A 61 13.62 -2.86 27.18
CA ARG A 61 13.63 -2.08 28.43
C ARG A 61 12.29 -2.05 29.15
N GLU A 62 11.21 -2.54 28.54
CA GLU A 62 9.89 -2.62 29.18
C GLU A 62 9.90 -3.50 30.43
N ALA A 63 10.59 -4.65 30.37
CA ALA A 63 10.74 -5.54 31.52
C ALA A 63 11.51 -4.88 32.68
N ALA A 64 12.54 -4.08 32.37
CA ALA A 64 13.28 -3.32 33.37
C ALA A 64 12.41 -2.23 33.99
N LEU A 65 11.68 -1.46 33.18
CA LEU A 65 10.76 -0.42 33.65
C LEU A 65 9.66 -0.99 34.55
N ALA A 66 9.16 -2.19 34.24
CA ALA A 66 8.15 -2.88 35.04
C ALA A 66 8.72 -3.41 36.37
N ALA A 67 9.99 -3.83 36.39
CA ALA A 67 10.63 -4.44 37.57
C ALA A 67 11.22 -3.42 38.56
N THR A 68 11.89 -2.38 38.05
CA THR A 68 12.62 -1.40 38.88
C THR A 68 11.93 -0.04 38.97
N GLY A 69 10.92 0.20 38.13
CA GLY A 69 10.33 1.51 37.95
C GLY A 69 11.21 2.47 37.14
N GLU A 70 12.36 2.04 36.62
CA GLU A 70 13.27 2.90 35.85
C GLU A 70 13.76 2.23 34.57
N ALA A 71 13.82 2.99 33.48
CA ALA A 71 14.42 2.56 32.22
C ALA A 71 15.31 3.65 31.63
N TYR A 72 16.49 3.24 31.18
CA TYR A 72 17.49 4.12 30.60
C TYR A 72 17.95 3.57 29.25
N PHE A 73 17.92 4.41 28.22
CA PHE A 73 18.23 4.03 26.83
C PHE A 73 18.58 5.25 25.98
N ASP A 74 19.23 5.00 24.85
CA ASP A 74 19.48 6.01 23.83
C ASP A 74 18.34 5.97 22.80
N HIS A 75 17.91 7.14 22.34
CA HIS A 75 16.80 7.34 21.41
C HIS A 75 17.21 8.34 20.33
N GLU A 76 17.10 7.95 19.06
CA GLU A 76 17.46 8.80 17.93
C GLU A 76 16.24 9.62 17.48
N ALA A 77 16.36 10.95 17.50
CA ALA A 77 15.33 11.85 17.02
C ALA A 77 15.96 13.00 16.22
N GLY A 78 15.45 13.27 15.02
CA GLY A 78 15.91 14.39 14.19
C GLY A 78 17.38 14.34 13.77
N GLY A 79 18.02 13.15 13.74
CA GLY A 79 19.43 12.97 13.41
C GLY A 79 20.40 13.18 14.59
N GLU A 80 19.88 13.32 15.81
CA GLU A 80 20.66 13.38 17.04
C GLU A 80 20.26 12.24 17.98
N VAL A 81 21.21 11.78 18.80
CA VAL A 81 20.96 10.76 19.82
C VAL A 81 20.71 11.43 21.16
N TYR A 82 19.56 11.14 21.76
CA TYR A 82 19.20 11.58 23.10
C TYR A 82 19.25 10.41 24.07
N ARG A 83 19.78 10.68 25.24
CA ARG A 83 19.84 9.74 26.35
C ARG A 83 18.65 9.98 27.25
N ILE A 84 17.74 9.01 27.29
CA ILE A 84 16.45 9.12 27.95
C ILE A 84 16.44 8.28 29.22
N LEU A 85 15.99 8.89 30.31
CA LEU A 85 15.65 8.25 31.57
C LEU A 85 14.14 8.37 31.79
N VAL A 86 13.46 7.24 31.92
CA VAL A 86 12.07 7.14 32.35
C VAL A 86 12.03 6.59 33.77
N ASN A 87 11.37 7.30 34.68
CA ASN A 87 11.14 6.85 36.05
C ASN A 87 9.63 6.83 36.34
N ARG A 88 9.12 5.70 36.87
CA ARG A 88 7.77 5.49 37.34
C ARG A 88 7.79 5.40 38.86
N GLY A 89 7.33 6.47 39.50
CA GLY A 89 7.22 6.54 40.96
C GLY A 89 5.78 6.76 41.44
N PRO A 90 5.58 6.85 42.77
CA PRO A 90 4.26 7.10 43.39
C PRO A 90 3.59 8.40 42.95
N GLN A 91 4.38 9.36 42.43
CA GLN A 91 3.92 10.66 41.94
C GLN A 91 3.67 10.68 40.41
N GLY A 92 3.75 9.54 39.73
CA GLY A 92 3.55 9.38 38.29
C GLY A 92 4.85 9.23 37.50
N THR A 93 4.72 9.10 36.17
CA THR A 93 5.84 8.89 35.24
C THR A 93 6.57 10.20 34.98
N ARG A 94 7.91 10.21 35.07
CA ARG A 94 8.78 11.33 34.70
C ARG A 94 9.72 10.91 33.58
N ILE A 95 10.01 11.84 32.67
CA ILE A 95 10.96 11.63 31.57
C ILE A 95 12.03 12.71 31.63
N THR A 96 13.29 12.30 31.58
CA THR A 96 14.43 13.20 31.41
C THR A 96 15.16 12.82 30.12
N ALA A 97 15.48 13.80 29.28
CA ALA A 97 16.23 13.57 28.06
C ALA A 97 17.39 14.55 27.93
N GLU A 98 18.57 14.05 27.60
CA GLU A 98 19.80 14.83 27.41
C GLU A 98 20.43 14.50 26.06
N PRO A 99 21.00 15.47 25.32
CA PRO A 99 21.70 15.17 24.09
C PRO A 99 22.96 14.36 24.40
N SER A 100 23.09 13.19 23.77
CA SER A 100 24.28 12.36 23.85
C SER A 100 25.36 13.04 23.01
N ARG A 101 26.10 13.98 23.62
CA ARG A 101 27.30 14.53 22.98
C ARG A 101 28.25 13.36 22.74
N GLY A 102 28.53 13.08 21.48
CA GLY A 102 29.51 12.07 21.09
C GLY A 102 30.75 12.22 21.95
N ALA A 103 31.15 11.13 22.62
CA ALA A 103 32.50 11.00 23.10
C ALA A 103 33.41 11.20 21.89
N ALA A 104 33.99 12.39 21.78
CA ALA A 104 35.29 12.52 21.14
C ALA A 104 36.15 11.39 21.71
N THR A 105 36.76 10.60 20.82
CA THR A 105 37.77 9.61 21.15
C THR A 105 38.73 10.18 22.20
N ALA A 106 38.49 9.82 23.46
CA ALA A 106 39.44 10.01 24.52
C ALA A 106 40.52 8.96 24.29
N THR A 107 41.57 9.35 23.59
CA THR A 107 42.86 8.66 23.61
C THR A 107 43.32 8.57 25.06
N GLN A 108 43.09 7.43 25.72
CA GLN A 108 43.88 7.05 26.87
C GLN A 108 45.26 6.59 26.36
N PRO A 109 46.36 7.05 26.98
CA PRO A 109 47.70 6.64 26.60
C PRO A 109 47.99 5.20 27.08
N LEU A 110 48.44 4.35 26.16
CA LEU A 110 49.06 3.06 26.50
C LEU A 110 50.43 3.27 27.17
N PRO A 111 50.84 2.40 28.11
CA PRO A 111 52.04 2.61 28.91
C PRO A 111 53.32 2.47 28.07
N ARG A 112 54.31 3.30 28.40
CA ARG A 112 55.64 3.36 27.79
C ARG A 112 56.30 1.96 27.77
N ARG A 113 56.73 1.54 26.59
CA ARG A 113 57.87 0.61 26.42
C ARG A 113 59.03 1.36 25.80
N THR A 114 60.19 1.15 26.39
CA THR A 114 61.45 1.86 26.17
C THR A 114 62.27 1.22 25.04
N ASN A 115 62.98 2.09 24.32
CA ASN A 115 64.08 1.90 23.37
C ASN A 115 63.77 1.52 21.90
N PRO A 116 64.46 2.17 20.92
CA PRO A 116 64.18 2.01 19.49
C PRO A 116 65.10 0.99 18.80
N PRO A 117 64.67 0.38 17.69
CA PRO A 117 65.60 -0.08 16.66
C PRO A 117 65.41 0.62 15.31
N ALA A 118 66.48 0.54 14.52
CA ALA A 118 66.85 1.27 13.31
C ALA A 118 66.02 0.95 12.03
N PRO A 119 66.18 1.69 10.91
CA PRO A 119 65.29 1.61 9.74
C PRO A 119 65.85 0.69 8.63
N ILE A 120 65.04 -0.24 8.10
CA ILE A 120 65.28 -0.94 6.80
C ILE A 120 63.92 -1.49 6.26
N PRO A 121 63.78 -1.91 4.97
CA PRO A 121 63.64 -1.16 3.72
C PRO A 121 62.26 -1.37 3.03
N ALA A 122 62.04 -0.68 1.90
CA ALA A 122 60.84 -0.78 1.06
C ALA A 122 60.52 -2.21 0.56
N PRO A 123 59.23 -2.58 0.40
CA PRO A 123 58.84 -3.93 0.02
C PRO A 123 59.00 -4.20 -1.48
N ALA A 124 59.49 -5.40 -1.81
CA ALA A 124 59.56 -5.94 -3.16
C ALA A 124 58.18 -6.43 -3.66
N ARG A 125 57.94 -6.30 -4.97
CA ARG A 125 56.74 -6.81 -5.67
C ARG A 125 56.65 -8.33 -5.59
N VAL A 126 55.50 -8.84 -5.15
CA VAL A 126 55.12 -10.27 -5.21
C VAL A 126 54.25 -10.50 -6.46
N PRO A 127 54.50 -11.53 -7.29
CA PRO A 127 53.64 -11.89 -8.41
C PRO A 127 52.35 -12.61 -7.94
N PRO A 128 51.27 -12.61 -8.73
CA PRO A 128 49.99 -13.19 -8.31
C PRO A 128 50.03 -14.73 -8.26
N PRO A 129 49.19 -15.37 -7.43
CA PRO A 129 49.16 -16.83 -7.31
C PRO A 129 48.48 -17.50 -8.51
N ALA A 130 48.90 -18.73 -8.80
CA ALA A 130 48.35 -19.59 -9.85
C ALA A 130 46.92 -20.08 -9.50
N PRO A 131 46.07 -20.37 -10.51
CA PRO A 131 44.68 -20.76 -10.30
C PRO A 131 44.57 -22.17 -9.70
N VAL A 132 43.71 -22.32 -8.70
CA VAL A 132 43.39 -23.60 -8.05
C VAL A 132 42.39 -24.38 -8.92
N PRO A 133 42.50 -25.71 -9.10
CA PRO A 133 41.54 -26.48 -9.89
C PRO A 133 40.19 -26.57 -9.17
N ALA A 134 39.09 -26.48 -9.94
CA ALA A 134 37.74 -26.65 -9.42
C ALA A 134 37.52 -28.07 -8.85
N PRO A 135 36.77 -28.22 -7.75
CA PRO A 135 36.43 -29.54 -7.22
C PRO A 135 35.46 -30.27 -8.15
N ALA A 136 35.61 -31.61 -8.22
CA ALA A 136 34.76 -32.48 -9.01
C ALA A 136 33.28 -32.45 -8.54
N PRO A 137 32.31 -32.67 -9.44
CA PRO A 137 30.89 -32.60 -9.10
C PRO A 137 30.50 -33.76 -8.19
N VAL A 138 29.88 -33.44 -7.05
CA VAL A 138 29.23 -34.40 -6.17
C VAL A 138 27.87 -34.77 -6.79
N PRO A 139 27.49 -36.05 -6.91
CA PRO A 139 26.19 -36.42 -7.46
C PRO A 139 25.06 -35.90 -6.56
N SER A 140 24.12 -35.16 -7.15
CA SER A 140 22.92 -34.67 -6.47
C SER A 140 22.07 -35.84 -5.96
N PRO A 141 21.65 -35.86 -4.69
CA PRO A 141 20.57 -36.75 -4.28
C PRO A 141 19.27 -36.27 -4.93
N ALA A 142 18.44 -37.23 -5.37
CA ALA A 142 17.11 -36.96 -5.89
C ALA A 142 16.28 -36.11 -4.90
N PRO A 143 15.41 -35.20 -5.37
CA PRO A 143 14.73 -34.27 -4.48
C PRO A 143 13.69 -35.01 -3.64
N ALA A 144 13.95 -35.10 -2.33
CA ALA A 144 12.89 -35.24 -1.34
C ALA A 144 12.21 -33.86 -1.20
N ALA A 145 10.88 -33.85 -1.28
CA ALA A 145 10.07 -32.65 -1.11
C ALA A 145 10.32 -32.03 0.27
N ALA A 146 11.04 -30.91 0.29
CA ALA A 146 11.22 -30.05 1.45
C ALA A 146 10.94 -28.62 1.00
N GLY A 147 9.89 -28.03 1.58
CA GLY A 147 9.40 -26.70 1.22
C GLY A 147 10.44 -25.60 1.37
N THR A 148 10.35 -24.61 0.49
CA THR A 148 11.15 -23.39 0.48
C THR A 148 10.93 -22.59 1.77
N PRO A 149 11.97 -22.05 2.45
CA PRO A 149 11.78 -21.23 3.64
C PRO A 149 11.02 -19.93 3.28
N GLY A 150 9.89 -19.69 3.96
CA GLY A 150 9.16 -18.41 3.90
C GLY A 150 7.75 -18.45 3.29
N GLN A 151 7.28 -19.58 2.75
CA GLN A 151 5.88 -19.70 2.35
C GLN A 151 4.99 -20.17 3.52
N PRO A 152 3.81 -19.58 3.73
CA PRO A 152 2.86 -20.07 4.73
C PRO A 152 2.50 -21.53 4.42
N ILE A 153 2.53 -22.40 5.43
CA ILE A 153 2.00 -23.75 5.31
C ILE A 153 0.48 -23.65 5.45
N TYR A 154 -0.23 -24.02 4.40
CA TYR A 154 -1.69 -24.08 4.37
C TYR A 154 -2.14 -25.51 4.65
N GLY A 155 -3.17 -25.69 5.47
CA GLY A 155 -3.84 -26.97 5.61
C GLY A 155 -4.96 -27.15 4.59
N THR A 156 -5.53 -28.34 4.56
CA THR A 156 -6.64 -28.73 3.69
C THR A 156 -7.75 -29.33 4.54
N HIS A 157 -9.02 -29.06 4.20
CA HIS A 157 -10.17 -29.64 4.86
C HIS A 157 -11.17 -30.18 3.82
N PRO A 158 -11.66 -31.44 3.93
CA PRO A 158 -12.52 -32.03 2.90
C PRO A 158 -13.79 -31.24 2.60
N LEU A 159 -14.45 -30.70 3.65
CA LEU A 159 -15.63 -29.84 3.46
C LEU A 159 -15.26 -28.52 2.79
N ALA A 160 -14.10 -27.93 3.12
CA ALA A 160 -13.66 -26.69 2.49
C ALA A 160 -13.38 -26.91 1.01
N GLU A 161 -12.70 -28.00 0.65
CA GLU A 161 -12.49 -28.36 -0.76
C GLU A 161 -13.80 -28.51 -1.52
N ALA A 162 -14.77 -29.23 -0.96
CA ALA A 162 -16.08 -29.41 -1.59
C ALA A 162 -16.80 -28.07 -1.78
N LEU A 163 -16.78 -27.19 -0.77
CA LEU A 163 -17.38 -25.86 -0.86
C LEU A 163 -16.67 -24.95 -1.87
N PHE A 164 -15.33 -25.01 -1.94
CA PHE A 164 -14.56 -24.23 -2.92
C PHE A 164 -14.78 -24.72 -4.35
N ARG A 165 -14.93 -26.03 -4.57
CA ARG A 165 -15.34 -26.56 -5.87
C ARG A 165 -16.75 -26.10 -6.25
N ALA A 166 -17.70 -26.20 -5.33
CA ALA A 166 -19.07 -25.72 -5.55
C ALA A 166 -19.10 -24.21 -5.89
N LEU A 167 -18.31 -23.39 -5.20
CA LEU A 167 -18.14 -21.97 -5.52
C LEU A 167 -17.72 -21.76 -6.98
N LEU A 168 -16.73 -22.52 -7.48
CA LEU A 168 -16.26 -22.40 -8.86
C LEU A 168 -17.24 -22.98 -9.89
N GLU A 169 -17.89 -24.09 -9.58
CA GLU A 169 -18.89 -24.75 -10.44
C GLU A 169 -20.11 -23.85 -10.67
N HIS A 170 -20.57 -23.17 -9.61
CA HIS A 170 -21.62 -22.15 -9.69
C HIS A 170 -21.14 -20.82 -10.31
N LYS A 171 -19.85 -20.70 -10.65
CA LYS A 171 -19.22 -19.46 -11.14
C LYS A 171 -19.44 -18.28 -10.17
N GLY A 172 -19.45 -18.56 -8.88
CA GLY A 172 -19.62 -17.56 -7.83
C GLY A 172 -18.37 -16.70 -7.65
N SER A 173 -18.55 -15.45 -7.26
CA SER A 173 -17.47 -14.53 -6.93
C SER A 173 -17.01 -14.66 -5.48
N ASP A 174 -17.94 -14.95 -4.57
CA ASP A 174 -17.70 -15.02 -3.14
C ASP A 174 -18.48 -16.21 -2.55
N LEU A 175 -17.89 -16.92 -1.58
CA LEU A 175 -18.52 -17.93 -0.73
C LEU A 175 -18.60 -17.37 0.68
N HIS A 176 -19.77 -17.44 1.28
CA HIS A 176 -20.07 -16.96 2.63
C HIS A 176 -20.46 -18.15 3.51
N LEU A 177 -19.75 -18.33 4.62
CA LEU A 177 -20.13 -19.27 5.68
C LEU A 177 -20.40 -18.47 6.95
N SER A 178 -21.59 -18.68 7.52
CA SER A 178 -21.99 -18.12 8.81
C SER A 178 -22.59 -19.21 9.68
N SER A 179 -22.38 -19.11 10.99
CA SER A 179 -22.90 -20.07 11.95
C SER A 179 -24.43 -20.14 11.89
N PHE A 180 -24.96 -21.36 11.85
CA PHE A 180 -26.38 -21.69 11.75
C PHE A 180 -27.07 -21.33 10.43
N GLU A 181 -26.30 -21.06 9.38
CA GLU A 181 -26.82 -20.85 8.03
C GLU A 181 -26.31 -21.95 7.07
N ALA A 182 -27.01 -22.12 5.94
CA ALA A 182 -26.45 -22.86 4.82
C ALA A 182 -25.30 -22.05 4.18
N PRO A 183 -24.29 -22.70 3.56
CA PRO A 183 -23.30 -21.98 2.77
C PRO A 183 -23.96 -21.17 1.66
N ILE A 184 -23.52 -19.93 1.45
CA ILE A 184 -24.13 -19.03 0.46
C ILE A 184 -23.06 -18.62 -0.56
N VAL A 185 -23.37 -18.70 -1.84
CA VAL A 185 -22.51 -18.19 -2.91
C VAL A 185 -23.09 -16.92 -3.51
N ARG A 186 -22.21 -16.00 -3.91
CA ARG A 186 -22.59 -14.82 -4.68
C ARG A 186 -22.40 -15.08 -6.16
N VAL A 187 -23.47 -15.14 -6.93
CA VAL A 187 -23.43 -15.33 -8.39
C VAL A 187 -23.99 -14.09 -9.07
N HIS A 188 -23.19 -13.45 -9.93
CA HIS A 188 -23.58 -12.21 -10.65
C HIS A 188 -24.10 -11.05 -9.77
N GLY A 189 -23.83 -11.07 -8.47
CA GLY A 189 -24.25 -10.05 -7.49
C GLY A 189 -25.34 -10.53 -6.55
N ASP A 190 -26.09 -11.57 -6.93
CA ASP A 190 -27.16 -12.17 -6.15
C ASP A 190 -26.61 -13.27 -5.22
N MET A 191 -27.29 -13.48 -4.09
CA MET A 191 -26.90 -14.47 -3.08
C MET A 191 -27.76 -15.73 -3.24
N GLU A 192 -27.12 -16.88 -3.33
CA GLU A 192 -27.76 -18.18 -3.55
C GLU A 192 -27.27 -19.21 -2.52
N ASP A 193 -28.21 -19.91 -1.87
CA ASP A 193 -27.88 -20.94 -0.90
C ASP A 193 -27.40 -22.23 -1.59
N LEU A 194 -26.28 -22.79 -1.11
CA LEU A 194 -25.83 -24.14 -1.47
C LEU A 194 -26.51 -25.16 -0.55
N SER A 195 -27.82 -25.35 -0.75
CA SER A 195 -28.66 -26.18 0.13
C SER A 195 -28.17 -27.62 0.30
N ASP A 196 -27.43 -28.16 -0.68
CA ASP A 196 -26.87 -29.52 -0.65
C ASP A 196 -25.86 -29.75 0.49
N PHE A 197 -25.30 -28.68 1.06
CA PHE A 197 -24.36 -28.76 2.19
C PHE A 197 -25.05 -28.70 3.55
N GLY A 198 -26.35 -28.41 3.61
CA GLY A 198 -27.11 -28.24 4.84
C GLY A 198 -26.65 -27.03 5.67
N ILE A 199 -27.19 -26.92 6.89
CA ILE A 199 -26.87 -25.85 7.84
C ILE A 199 -25.56 -26.19 8.57
N LEU A 200 -24.61 -25.25 8.61
CA LEU A 200 -23.33 -25.44 9.30
C LEU A 200 -23.39 -24.90 10.74
N GLY A 201 -22.93 -25.71 11.70
CA GLY A 201 -22.83 -25.31 13.10
C GLY A 201 -21.51 -24.56 13.44
N PRO A 202 -21.47 -23.81 14.56
CA PRO A 202 -20.27 -23.07 15.00
C PRO A 202 -19.00 -23.93 15.08
N SER A 203 -19.11 -25.14 15.63
CA SER A 203 -17.97 -26.06 15.77
C SER A 203 -17.41 -26.50 14.42
N GLN A 204 -18.29 -26.80 13.46
CA GLN A 204 -17.87 -27.20 12.11
C GLN A 204 -17.15 -26.07 11.38
N ILE A 205 -17.64 -24.84 11.51
CA ILE A 205 -17.00 -23.66 10.93
C ILE A 205 -15.66 -23.41 11.60
N MET A 206 -15.57 -23.51 12.92
CA MET A 206 -14.31 -23.33 13.67
C MET A 206 -13.24 -24.36 13.26
N GLU A 207 -13.61 -25.64 13.18
CA GLU A 207 -12.71 -26.71 12.72
C GLU A 207 -12.20 -26.45 11.30
N LEU A 208 -13.09 -26.02 10.42
CA LEU A 208 -12.73 -25.65 9.05
C LEU A 208 -11.79 -24.45 9.01
N MET A 209 -12.03 -23.42 9.82
CA MET A 209 -11.17 -22.22 9.90
C MET A 209 -9.78 -22.55 10.44
N GLU A 210 -9.69 -23.38 11.49
CA GLU A 210 -8.42 -23.82 12.07
C GLU A 210 -7.59 -24.60 11.06
N ALA A 211 -8.24 -25.47 10.27
CA ALA A 211 -7.56 -26.29 9.27
C ALA A 211 -7.03 -25.48 8.08
N LEU A 212 -7.72 -24.40 7.68
CA LEU A 212 -7.35 -23.60 6.50
C LEU A 212 -6.32 -22.50 6.82
N ALA A 213 -6.35 -21.96 8.04
CA ALA A 213 -5.56 -20.80 8.41
C ALA A 213 -4.04 -21.09 8.43
N PRO A 214 -3.21 -20.23 7.83
CA PRO A 214 -1.80 -20.20 8.19
C PRO A 214 -1.64 -19.75 9.65
N ALA A 215 -0.61 -20.25 10.33
CA ALA A 215 -0.42 -20.05 11.78
C ALA A 215 -0.49 -18.59 12.24
N ALA A 216 -0.01 -17.63 11.43
CA ALA A 216 -0.07 -16.21 11.73
C ALA A 216 -1.51 -15.67 11.69
N ALA A 217 -2.28 -16.03 10.66
CA ALA A 217 -3.68 -15.63 10.53
C ALA A 217 -4.55 -16.29 11.61
N TRP A 218 -4.27 -17.56 11.96
CA TRP A 218 -4.96 -18.23 13.07
C TRP A 218 -4.73 -17.49 14.39
N ARG A 219 -3.47 -17.16 14.71
CA ARG A 219 -3.14 -16.37 15.90
C ARG A 219 -3.88 -15.03 15.90
N GLN A 220 -3.85 -14.31 14.78
CA GLN A 220 -4.54 -13.02 14.64
C GLN A 220 -6.05 -13.18 14.92
N PHE A 221 -6.69 -14.19 14.33
CA PHE A 221 -8.11 -14.45 14.54
C PHE A 221 -8.39 -14.77 16.02
N THR A 222 -7.60 -15.62 16.67
CA THR A 222 -7.79 -15.96 18.08
C THR A 222 -7.60 -14.77 19.04
N GLU A 223 -6.80 -13.77 18.66
CA GLU A 223 -6.56 -12.57 19.46
C GLU A 223 -7.55 -11.44 19.18
N LYS A 224 -7.95 -11.26 17.92
CA LYS A 224 -8.68 -10.07 17.45
C LYS A 224 -10.09 -10.35 16.94
N ASN A 225 -10.48 -11.62 16.83
CA ASN A 225 -11.72 -12.07 16.19
C ASN A 225 -11.86 -11.67 14.71
N ASP A 226 -10.74 -11.36 14.04
CA ASP A 226 -10.68 -10.99 12.62
C ASP A 226 -9.31 -11.37 12.04
N ALA A 227 -9.31 -11.93 10.82
CA ALA A 227 -8.10 -12.17 10.05
C ALA A 227 -8.38 -12.16 8.54
N ASP A 228 -7.44 -11.66 7.74
CA ASP A 228 -7.50 -11.67 6.28
C ASP A 228 -6.21 -12.30 5.74
N PHE A 229 -6.32 -13.23 4.81
CA PHE A 229 -5.18 -13.88 4.18
C PHE A 229 -5.55 -14.49 2.84
N ALA A 230 -4.56 -14.71 1.98
CA ALA A 230 -4.76 -15.45 0.74
C ALA A 230 -4.55 -16.96 0.95
N TYR A 231 -5.42 -17.78 0.38
CA TYR A 231 -5.37 -19.24 0.35
C TYR A 231 -5.19 -19.76 -1.08
N PRO A 232 -4.12 -20.52 -1.40
CA PRO A 232 -3.95 -21.13 -2.72
C PRO A 232 -4.90 -22.34 -2.88
N PHE A 233 -5.81 -22.29 -3.85
CA PHE A 233 -6.69 -23.40 -4.17
C PHE A 233 -6.25 -24.07 -5.48
N GLU A 234 -5.24 -24.94 -5.38
CA GLU A 234 -4.60 -25.58 -6.53
C GLU A 234 -5.58 -26.40 -7.38
N ALA A 235 -6.49 -27.14 -6.75
CA ALA A 235 -7.49 -27.96 -7.45
C ALA A 235 -8.45 -27.13 -8.33
N GLY A 236 -8.69 -25.87 -7.96
CA GLY A 236 -9.49 -24.92 -8.74
C GLY A 236 -8.68 -24.02 -9.67
N GLY A 237 -7.35 -24.12 -9.65
CA GLY A 237 -6.48 -23.26 -10.45
C GLY A 237 -6.62 -21.78 -10.10
N CYS A 238 -6.96 -21.44 -8.86
CA CYS A 238 -7.15 -20.06 -8.40
C CYS A 238 -6.58 -19.83 -7.00
N ARG A 239 -6.60 -18.57 -6.54
CA ARG A 239 -6.40 -18.23 -5.14
C ARG A 239 -7.73 -17.76 -4.56
N LEU A 240 -7.87 -17.83 -3.24
CA LEU A 240 -9.01 -17.29 -2.51
C LEU A 240 -8.50 -16.21 -1.56
N ARG A 241 -9.12 -15.04 -1.53
CA ARG A 241 -8.99 -14.12 -0.40
C ARG A 241 -9.94 -14.59 0.68
N VAL A 242 -9.43 -14.92 1.85
CA VAL A 242 -10.21 -15.45 2.95
C VAL A 242 -10.23 -14.42 4.08
N ASN A 243 -11.42 -14.00 4.48
CA ASN A 243 -11.62 -13.18 5.68
C ASN A 243 -12.37 -13.99 6.72
N TYR A 244 -11.82 -14.05 7.93
CA TYR A 244 -12.39 -14.67 9.11
C TYR A 244 -12.95 -13.60 10.03
N PHE A 245 -14.10 -13.88 10.63
CA PHE A 245 -14.74 -12.96 11.56
C PHE A 245 -15.53 -13.71 12.63
N MET A 246 -15.86 -13.01 13.71
CA MET A 246 -16.81 -13.47 14.73
C MET A 246 -18.09 -12.63 14.66
N ASP A 247 -19.24 -13.28 14.58
CA ASP A 247 -20.55 -12.66 14.64
C ASP A 247 -21.28 -13.04 15.95
N ARG A 248 -22.41 -12.40 16.23
CA ARG A 248 -23.28 -12.63 17.39
C ARG A 248 -23.64 -14.10 17.58
N VAL A 249 -23.77 -14.86 16.49
CA VAL A 249 -24.20 -16.27 16.51
C VAL A 249 -23.04 -17.26 16.44
N GLY A 250 -21.82 -16.80 16.18
CA GLY A 250 -20.64 -17.67 16.11
C GLY A 250 -19.62 -17.23 15.06
N PRO A 251 -18.61 -18.06 14.77
CA PRO A 251 -17.60 -17.78 13.75
C PRO A 251 -18.20 -17.81 12.35
N GLY A 252 -17.54 -17.10 11.44
CA GLY A 252 -17.85 -17.09 10.02
C GLY A 252 -16.62 -16.80 9.18
N LEU A 253 -16.74 -17.07 7.88
CA LEU A 253 -15.72 -16.70 6.90
C LEU A 253 -16.33 -16.33 5.55
N VAL A 254 -15.62 -15.46 4.83
CA VAL A 254 -15.91 -15.14 3.42
C VAL A 254 -14.67 -15.46 2.58
N CYS A 255 -14.85 -16.24 1.52
CA CYS A 255 -13.83 -16.51 0.51
C CYS A 255 -14.19 -15.80 -0.79
N ARG A 256 -13.32 -14.94 -1.31
CA ARG A 256 -13.45 -14.37 -2.66
C ARG A 256 -12.52 -15.06 -3.64
N VAL A 257 -13.04 -15.44 -4.81
CA VAL A 257 -12.22 -16.00 -5.89
C VAL A 257 -11.30 -14.94 -6.47
N ILE A 258 -10.01 -15.23 -6.46
CA ILE A 258 -8.96 -14.47 -7.15
C ILE A 258 -8.49 -15.30 -8.36
N PRO A 259 -8.85 -14.91 -9.59
CA PRO A 259 -8.43 -15.63 -10.78
C PRO A 259 -6.90 -15.51 -10.99
N ASN A 260 -6.27 -16.61 -11.40
CA ASN A 260 -4.84 -16.61 -11.74
C ASN A 260 -4.55 -16.04 -13.13
N GLU A 261 -5.55 -15.97 -14.01
CA GLU A 261 -5.37 -15.48 -15.38
C GLU A 261 -5.41 -13.94 -15.42
N ILE A 262 -4.32 -13.34 -15.88
CA ILE A 262 -4.27 -11.90 -16.13
C ILE A 262 -5.14 -11.59 -17.35
N PRO A 263 -6.13 -10.68 -17.25
CA PRO A 263 -7.01 -10.37 -18.36
C PRO A 263 -6.28 -9.81 -19.58
N ASP A 264 -6.71 -10.26 -20.75
CA ASP A 264 -6.20 -9.77 -22.03
C ASP A 264 -6.60 -8.29 -22.23
N PRO A 265 -5.63 -7.36 -22.44
CA PRO A 265 -5.89 -5.96 -22.73
C PRO A 265 -6.90 -5.73 -23.87
N ASP A 266 -6.93 -6.59 -24.89
CA ASP A 266 -7.88 -6.54 -26.00
C ASP A 266 -9.30 -6.88 -25.56
N LYS A 267 -9.46 -7.93 -24.74
CA LYS A 267 -10.76 -8.32 -24.20
C LYS A 267 -11.31 -7.28 -23.21
N LEU A 268 -10.41 -6.58 -22.50
CA LEU A 268 -10.79 -5.46 -21.63
C LEU A 268 -11.21 -4.20 -22.42
N GLY A 269 -10.91 -4.13 -23.72
CA GLY A 269 -11.15 -2.94 -24.52
C GLY A 269 -10.24 -1.77 -24.13
N LEU A 270 -9.04 -2.05 -23.59
CA LEU A 270 -8.10 -0.98 -23.25
C LEU A 270 -7.63 -0.26 -24.52
N PRO A 271 -7.79 1.07 -24.61
CA PRO A 271 -7.41 1.81 -25.82
C PRO A 271 -5.88 1.95 -25.92
N ASP A 272 -5.36 2.07 -27.14
CA ASP A 272 -3.91 2.14 -27.40
C ASP A 272 -3.15 3.19 -26.56
N PRO A 273 -3.67 4.42 -26.36
CA PRO A 273 -2.99 5.39 -25.50
C PRO A 273 -2.75 4.87 -24.08
N VAL A 274 -3.69 4.11 -23.51
CA VAL A 274 -3.56 3.50 -22.18
C VAL A 274 -2.53 2.38 -22.18
N ARG A 275 -2.51 1.53 -23.22
CA ARG A 275 -1.53 0.43 -23.34
C ARG A 275 -0.10 0.95 -23.42
N ARG A 276 0.12 2.06 -24.11
CA ARG A 276 1.43 2.69 -24.24
C ARG A 276 2.02 3.19 -22.91
N LEU A 277 1.21 3.31 -21.85
CA LEU A 277 1.70 3.67 -20.52
C LEU A 277 2.70 2.64 -19.96
N ALA A 278 2.59 1.37 -20.36
CA ALA A 278 3.54 0.32 -20.00
C ALA A 278 4.97 0.60 -20.52
N ALA A 279 5.11 1.40 -21.59
CA ALA A 279 6.38 1.70 -22.23
C ALA A 279 7.04 2.99 -21.72
N LEU A 280 6.41 3.71 -20.77
CA LEU A 280 7.00 4.92 -20.19
C LEU A 280 8.33 4.59 -19.50
N SER A 281 9.31 5.48 -19.59
CA SER A 281 10.59 5.30 -18.89
C SER A 281 10.47 5.65 -17.40
N LYS A 282 9.66 6.67 -17.07
CA LYS A 282 9.44 7.12 -15.70
C LYS A 282 8.17 7.96 -15.55
N GLY A 283 7.78 8.22 -14.31
CA GLY A 283 6.68 9.09 -13.93
C GLY A 283 5.57 8.36 -13.21
N LEU A 284 4.50 9.07 -12.88
CA LEU A 284 3.37 8.55 -12.11
C LEU A 284 2.14 8.33 -13.01
N VAL A 285 1.60 7.11 -12.99
CA VAL A 285 0.34 6.74 -13.65
C VAL A 285 -0.66 6.30 -12.60
N LEU A 286 -1.85 6.90 -12.62
CA LEU A 286 -2.89 6.64 -11.64
C LEU A 286 -4.09 5.98 -12.29
N VAL A 287 -4.57 4.89 -11.70
CA VAL A 287 -5.86 4.27 -12.05
C VAL A 287 -6.82 4.48 -10.90
N THR A 288 -7.93 5.16 -11.16
CA THR A 288 -8.85 5.61 -10.12
C THR A 288 -10.28 5.17 -10.38
N GLY A 289 -11.08 5.19 -9.32
CA GLY A 289 -12.49 4.82 -9.36
C GLY A 289 -12.92 4.16 -8.06
N PRO A 290 -14.23 3.99 -7.85
CA PRO A 290 -14.75 3.34 -6.65
C PRO A 290 -14.29 1.88 -6.53
N THR A 291 -14.55 1.26 -5.38
CA THR A 291 -14.33 -0.17 -5.20
C THR A 291 -15.11 -0.96 -6.26
N GLY A 292 -14.47 -1.98 -6.84
CA GLY A 292 -15.07 -2.81 -7.89
C GLY A 292 -15.15 -2.19 -9.28
N SER A 293 -14.47 -1.06 -9.54
CA SER A 293 -14.46 -0.43 -10.88
C SER A 293 -13.46 -1.06 -11.88
N GLY A 294 -12.71 -2.09 -11.48
CA GLY A 294 -11.72 -2.76 -12.35
C GLY A 294 -10.31 -2.15 -12.35
N LYS A 295 -9.95 -1.37 -11.31
CA LYS A 295 -8.62 -0.75 -11.17
C LYS A 295 -7.48 -1.78 -11.22
N SER A 296 -7.53 -2.77 -10.33
CA SER A 296 -6.51 -3.82 -10.24
C SER A 296 -6.43 -4.63 -11.53
N THR A 297 -7.57 -4.90 -12.17
CA THR A 297 -7.66 -5.56 -13.50
C THR A 297 -6.92 -4.76 -14.58
N THR A 298 -7.11 -3.44 -14.60
CA THR A 298 -6.48 -2.55 -15.58
C THR A 298 -4.97 -2.43 -15.33
N LEU A 299 -4.57 -2.28 -14.07
CA LEU A 299 -3.15 -2.26 -13.71
C LEU A 299 -2.47 -3.58 -14.02
N ALA A 300 -3.09 -4.72 -13.69
CA ALA A 300 -2.54 -6.04 -14.02
C ALA A 300 -2.32 -6.18 -15.53
N ALA A 301 -3.29 -5.76 -16.35
CA ALA A 301 -3.13 -5.77 -17.80
C ALA A 301 -1.96 -4.89 -18.28
N ILE A 302 -1.78 -3.69 -17.73
CA ILE A 302 -0.68 -2.77 -18.08
C ILE A 302 0.68 -3.33 -17.63
N ILE A 303 0.77 -3.83 -16.40
CA ILE A 303 1.98 -4.44 -15.84
C ILE A 303 2.36 -5.69 -16.64
N ASP A 304 1.39 -6.49 -17.09
CA ASP A 304 1.66 -7.65 -17.93
C ASP A 304 2.16 -7.28 -19.33
N ILE A 305 1.69 -6.17 -19.90
CA ILE A 305 2.26 -5.61 -21.13
C ILE A 305 3.74 -5.27 -20.90
N ALA A 306 4.07 -4.58 -19.81
CA ALA A 306 5.46 -4.25 -19.48
C ALA A 306 6.32 -5.52 -19.32
N ASN A 307 5.85 -6.50 -18.56
CA ASN A 307 6.51 -7.78 -18.34
C ASN A 307 6.75 -8.58 -19.64
N LYS A 308 5.91 -8.37 -20.67
CA LYS A 308 6.07 -9.00 -22.00
C LYS A 308 7.01 -8.25 -22.94
N GLN A 309 7.24 -6.96 -22.73
CA GLN A 309 7.88 -6.08 -23.72
C GLN A 309 9.19 -5.45 -23.25
N ARG A 310 9.49 -5.48 -21.95
CA ARG A 310 10.65 -4.83 -21.33
C ARG A 310 11.57 -5.85 -20.67
N ASP A 311 12.78 -5.42 -20.32
CA ASP A 311 13.81 -6.23 -19.65
C ASP A 311 14.17 -5.60 -18.31
N ASP A 312 13.13 -5.36 -17.51
CA ASP A 312 13.15 -4.51 -16.31
C ASP A 312 12.87 -5.31 -15.03
N HIS A 313 13.09 -4.69 -13.88
CA HIS A 313 12.59 -5.15 -12.58
C HIS A 313 11.27 -4.46 -12.22
N ILE A 314 10.21 -5.27 -12.07
CA ILE A 314 8.87 -4.86 -11.63
C ILE A 314 8.68 -5.28 -10.17
N LEU A 315 8.36 -4.32 -9.31
CA LEU A 315 8.04 -4.55 -7.92
C LEU A 315 6.61 -4.07 -7.61
N THR A 316 5.76 -4.95 -7.09
CA THR A 316 4.39 -4.60 -6.66
C THR A 316 4.25 -4.67 -5.14
N ILE A 317 3.43 -3.78 -4.58
CA ILE A 317 3.06 -3.76 -3.17
C ILE A 317 1.55 -3.69 -3.12
N GLU A 318 0.89 -4.72 -2.59
CA GLU A 318 -0.55 -4.96 -2.70
C GLU A 318 -1.16 -5.39 -1.36
N ASP A 319 -2.47 -5.26 -1.20
CA ASP A 319 -3.21 -5.62 0.03
C ASP A 319 -4.63 -6.16 -0.30
N PRO A 320 -4.78 -7.47 -0.58
CA PRO A 320 -3.73 -8.47 -0.83
C PRO A 320 -3.29 -8.47 -2.30
N ILE A 321 -2.40 -9.41 -2.69
CA ILE A 321 -2.03 -9.59 -4.09
C ILE A 321 -3.23 -10.13 -4.90
N GLU A 322 -3.73 -9.33 -5.85
CA GLU A 322 -4.93 -9.63 -6.64
C GLU A 322 -4.63 -10.41 -7.93
N PHE A 323 -3.47 -10.20 -8.56
CA PHE A 323 -3.08 -10.93 -9.76
C PHE A 323 -1.63 -11.39 -9.63
N VAL A 324 -1.38 -12.67 -9.88
CA VAL A 324 -0.01 -13.20 -9.86
C VAL A 324 0.62 -13.01 -11.23
N HIS A 325 1.73 -12.30 -11.27
CA HIS A 325 2.50 -12.03 -12.47
C HIS A 325 3.67 -13.00 -12.59
N PRO A 326 3.55 -14.10 -13.35
CA PRO A 326 4.69 -14.97 -13.59
C PRO A 326 5.77 -14.21 -14.36
N ARG A 327 7.03 -14.55 -14.09
CA ARG A 327 8.17 -14.02 -14.85
C ARG A 327 7.97 -14.29 -16.34
N LYS A 328 8.08 -13.23 -17.15
CA LYS A 328 8.18 -13.33 -18.61
C LYS A 328 9.55 -12.78 -19.02
N ARG A 329 9.62 -11.54 -19.46
CA ARG A 329 10.90 -10.87 -19.72
C ARG A 329 11.43 -10.13 -18.49
N CYS A 330 10.55 -9.45 -17.76
CA CYS A 330 10.90 -8.75 -16.52
C CYS A 330 11.11 -9.71 -15.35
N LEU A 331 11.97 -9.31 -14.41
CA LEU A 331 11.90 -9.84 -13.04
C LEU A 331 10.66 -9.24 -12.37
N VAL A 332 9.83 -10.07 -11.72
CA VAL A 332 8.64 -9.60 -11.01
C VAL A 332 8.67 -10.06 -9.56
N ASN A 333 8.64 -9.09 -8.64
CA ASN A 333 8.56 -9.32 -7.20
C ASN A 333 7.29 -8.69 -6.66
N GLN A 334 6.41 -9.49 -6.06
CA GLN A 334 5.15 -9.00 -5.50
C GLN A 334 5.17 -9.13 -3.97
N ARG A 335 4.84 -8.04 -3.29
CA ARG A 335 4.80 -7.97 -1.83
C ARG A 335 3.37 -7.72 -1.38
N GLU A 336 2.95 -8.49 -0.39
CA GLU A 336 1.64 -8.36 0.21
C GLU A 336 1.81 -7.67 1.56
N VAL A 337 1.01 -6.63 1.82
CA VAL A 337 0.99 -5.93 3.10
C VAL A 337 0.45 -6.87 4.17
N GLY A 338 1.04 -6.84 5.38
CA GLY A 338 0.75 -7.76 6.48
C GLY A 338 1.49 -9.10 6.39
N THR A 339 1.84 -9.56 5.18
CA THR A 339 2.53 -10.85 4.96
C THR A 339 4.01 -10.68 4.64
N HIS A 340 4.34 -9.90 3.59
CA HIS A 340 5.70 -9.69 3.08
C HIS A 340 6.31 -8.33 3.45
N THR A 341 5.45 -7.37 3.85
CA THR A 341 5.85 -6.04 4.32
C THR A 341 4.80 -5.52 5.32
N GLU A 342 5.19 -4.67 6.27
CA GLU A 342 4.27 -4.21 7.33
C GLU A 342 3.20 -3.24 6.81
N SER A 343 3.54 -2.41 5.83
CA SER A 343 2.68 -1.36 5.27
C SER A 343 3.13 -0.96 3.87
N PHE A 344 2.23 -0.31 3.11
CA PHE A 344 2.57 0.30 1.82
C PHE A 344 3.78 1.24 1.92
N LYS A 345 3.81 2.10 2.94
CA LYS A 345 4.93 3.01 3.22
C LYS A 345 6.25 2.25 3.40
N SER A 346 6.28 1.24 4.26
CA SER A 346 7.51 0.48 4.52
C SER A 346 7.96 -0.30 3.29
N GLY A 347 7.03 -0.91 2.56
CA GLY A 347 7.31 -1.63 1.33
C GLY A 347 7.88 -0.71 0.26
N LEU A 348 7.30 0.48 0.09
CA LEU A 348 7.71 1.43 -0.94
C LEU A 348 9.09 2.04 -0.62
N ARG A 349 9.39 2.30 0.65
CA ARG A 349 10.75 2.70 1.06
C ARG A 349 11.79 1.61 0.84
N ALA A 350 11.43 0.35 1.11
CA ALA A 350 12.32 -0.77 0.87
C ALA A 350 12.58 -0.96 -0.63
N ALA A 351 11.52 -0.86 -1.45
CA ALA A 351 11.59 -0.98 -2.90
C ALA A 351 12.65 -0.07 -3.53
N LEU A 352 12.83 1.16 -3.03
CA LEU A 352 13.86 2.09 -3.53
C LEU A 352 15.31 1.61 -3.41
N ARG A 353 15.57 0.55 -2.64
CA ARG A 353 16.90 -0.07 -2.50
C ARG A 353 16.97 -1.47 -3.12
N GLU A 354 15.91 -1.88 -3.82
CA GLU A 354 15.78 -3.19 -4.45
C GLU A 354 15.98 -3.09 -5.97
N ASP A 355 16.49 -1.96 -6.46
CA ASP A 355 16.76 -1.67 -7.88
C ASP A 355 15.55 -1.94 -8.82
N PRO A 356 14.33 -1.44 -8.52
CA PRO A 356 13.19 -1.58 -9.42
C PRO A 356 13.27 -0.52 -10.54
N ASP A 357 12.76 -0.86 -11.72
CA ASP A 357 12.47 0.11 -12.78
C ASP A 357 11.00 0.56 -12.72
N ILE A 358 10.12 -0.40 -12.41
CA ILE A 358 8.67 -0.20 -12.31
C ILE A 358 8.22 -0.56 -10.89
N VAL A 359 7.50 0.36 -10.25
CA VAL A 359 6.89 0.14 -8.94
C VAL A 359 5.38 0.28 -9.04
N MET A 360 4.62 -0.70 -8.56
CA MET A 360 3.16 -0.62 -8.45
C MET A 360 2.74 -0.59 -6.99
N VAL A 361 1.98 0.43 -6.61
CA VAL A 361 1.43 0.61 -5.27
C VAL A 361 -0.08 0.40 -5.34
N GLY A 362 -0.55 -0.69 -4.72
CA GLY A 362 -1.94 -1.14 -4.77
C GLY A 362 -2.93 -0.06 -4.38
N GLU A 363 -2.64 0.73 -3.35
CA GLU A 363 -3.43 1.90 -3.01
C GLU A 363 -2.59 3.00 -2.33
N MET A 364 -2.85 4.26 -2.67
CA MET A 364 -2.19 5.42 -2.07
C MET A 364 -3.18 6.20 -1.20
N ARG A 365 -3.39 5.72 0.03
CA ARG A 365 -4.33 6.33 0.99
C ARG A 365 -3.73 7.44 1.82
N ASP A 366 -2.48 7.27 2.24
CA ASP A 366 -1.84 8.14 3.22
C ASP A 366 -0.85 9.12 2.57
N LEU A 367 -0.67 10.24 3.26
CA LEU A 367 0.19 11.36 2.88
C LEU A 367 1.62 10.93 2.57
N GLU A 368 2.17 10.01 3.38
CA GLU A 368 3.56 9.59 3.28
C GLU A 368 3.76 8.68 2.07
N THR A 369 2.87 7.72 1.84
CA THR A 369 2.89 6.86 0.64
C THR A 369 2.78 7.69 -0.64
N ILE A 370 1.88 8.68 -0.70
CA ILE A 370 1.75 9.59 -1.84
C ILE A 370 3.04 10.38 -2.06
N SER A 371 3.64 10.91 -0.99
CA SER A 371 4.88 11.69 -1.06
C SER A 371 6.02 10.86 -1.62
N ILE A 372 6.21 9.64 -1.10
CA ILE A 372 7.26 8.72 -1.56
C ILE A 372 7.01 8.31 -3.01
N ALA A 373 5.77 8.03 -3.41
CA ALA A 373 5.44 7.68 -4.79
C ALA A 373 5.76 8.82 -5.77
N LEU A 374 5.46 10.07 -5.40
CA LEU A 374 5.82 11.25 -6.20
C LEU A 374 7.33 11.41 -6.33
N GLU A 375 8.08 11.30 -5.22
CA GLU A 375 9.54 11.36 -5.23
C GLU A 375 10.13 10.25 -6.11
N THR A 376 9.65 9.02 -5.96
CA THR A 376 10.06 7.83 -6.73
C THR A 376 9.86 8.03 -8.24
N ALA A 377 8.71 8.60 -8.62
CA ALA A 377 8.40 8.91 -10.01
C ALA A 377 9.31 10.01 -10.59
N ILE A 378 9.71 11.00 -9.78
CA ILE A 378 10.61 12.07 -10.19
C ILE A 378 12.04 11.54 -10.38
N THR A 379 12.50 10.68 -9.46
CA THR A 379 13.88 10.17 -9.39
C THR A 379 14.24 9.15 -10.45
N GLY A 380 13.29 8.71 -11.29
CA GLY A 380 13.61 7.89 -12.47
C GLY A 380 12.74 6.66 -12.67
N HIS A 381 11.85 6.35 -11.73
CA HIS A 381 11.05 5.13 -11.78
C HIS A 381 9.71 5.37 -12.46
N LEU A 382 9.16 4.33 -13.07
CA LEU A 382 7.75 4.31 -13.48
C LEU A 382 6.90 3.80 -12.33
N VAL A 383 6.05 4.67 -11.79
CA VAL A 383 5.19 4.35 -10.65
C VAL A 383 3.75 4.23 -11.11
N PHE A 384 3.12 3.11 -10.79
CA PHE A 384 1.68 2.90 -10.93
C PHE A 384 1.03 2.95 -9.55
N GLY A 385 -0.13 3.59 -9.45
CA GLY A 385 -0.87 3.68 -8.19
C GLY A 385 -2.38 3.68 -8.38
N THR A 386 -3.12 3.36 -7.32
CA THR A 386 -4.58 3.55 -7.32
C THR A 386 -5.07 4.52 -6.25
N LEU A 387 -6.16 5.22 -6.57
CA LEU A 387 -6.94 6.06 -5.66
C LEU A 387 -8.44 5.82 -5.86
N HIS A 388 -9.27 6.21 -4.90
CA HIS A 388 -10.72 6.00 -4.91
C HIS A 388 -11.54 7.20 -5.43
N THR A 389 -10.90 8.08 -6.19
CA THR A 389 -11.53 9.26 -6.82
C THR A 389 -12.26 8.87 -8.11
N SER A 390 -13.41 9.52 -8.34
CA SER A 390 -14.32 9.23 -9.47
C SER A 390 -14.04 10.05 -10.73
N SER A 391 -13.10 10.99 -10.71
CA SER A 391 -12.69 11.79 -11.86
C SER A 391 -11.20 12.09 -11.85
N ALA A 392 -10.65 12.35 -13.04
CA ALA A 392 -9.23 12.59 -13.23
C ALA A 392 -8.80 13.92 -12.58
N ILE A 393 -9.64 14.94 -12.71
CA ILE A 393 -9.40 16.26 -12.09
C ILE A 393 -9.53 16.15 -10.57
N GLY A 394 -10.58 15.48 -10.08
CA GLY A 394 -10.76 15.26 -8.64
C GLY A 394 -9.63 14.43 -8.02
N THR A 395 -8.93 13.62 -8.82
CA THR A 395 -7.70 12.92 -8.39
C THR A 395 -6.56 13.90 -8.12
N VAL A 396 -6.35 14.86 -9.02
CA VAL A 396 -5.33 15.92 -8.84
C VAL A 396 -5.64 16.73 -7.58
N ASP A 397 -6.89 17.18 -7.43
CA ASP A 397 -7.31 17.95 -6.26
C ASP A 397 -7.13 17.13 -4.97
N ARG A 398 -7.60 15.88 -4.96
CA ARG A 398 -7.50 14.99 -3.79
C ARG A 398 -6.06 14.72 -3.35
N ILE A 399 -5.12 14.60 -4.29
CA ILE A 399 -3.71 14.43 -3.93
C ILE A 399 -3.19 15.68 -3.22
N VAL A 400 -3.48 16.86 -3.75
CA VAL A 400 -3.01 18.13 -3.19
C VAL A 400 -3.66 18.43 -1.84
N ASP A 401 -4.98 18.24 -1.72
CA ASP A 401 -5.78 18.60 -0.55
C ASP A 401 -5.49 17.75 0.68
N GLN A 402 -4.82 16.61 0.52
CA GLN A 402 -4.35 15.81 1.65
C GLN A 402 -3.19 16.47 2.40
N PHE A 403 -2.49 17.42 1.77
CA PHE A 403 -1.35 18.11 2.38
C PHE A 403 -1.79 19.40 3.10
N PRO A 404 -1.11 19.77 4.20
CA PRO A 404 -1.24 21.08 4.83
C PRO A 404 -1.10 22.23 3.82
N ALA A 405 -1.86 23.31 4.02
CA ALA A 405 -1.98 24.42 3.07
C ALA A 405 -0.63 25.05 2.67
N ASP A 406 0.32 25.11 3.60
CA ASP A 406 1.69 25.60 3.39
C ASP A 406 2.52 24.73 2.43
N ARG A 407 2.16 23.45 2.26
CA ARG A 407 2.85 22.49 1.39
C ARG A 407 2.14 22.25 0.06
N GLN A 408 0.88 22.64 -0.08
CA GLN A 408 0.09 22.33 -1.28
C GLN A 408 0.71 22.86 -2.58
N GLN A 409 1.33 24.05 -2.55
CA GLN A 409 1.98 24.59 -3.75
C GLN A 409 3.19 23.75 -4.17
N GLN A 410 3.99 23.27 -3.22
CA GLN A 410 5.11 22.36 -3.49
C GLN A 410 4.60 21.05 -4.11
N ILE A 411 3.52 20.49 -3.56
CA ILE A 411 2.94 19.25 -4.07
C ILE A 411 2.35 19.42 -5.47
N ARG A 412 1.73 20.57 -5.78
CA ARG A 412 1.29 20.88 -7.15
C ARG A 412 2.45 20.88 -8.14
N VAL A 413 3.59 21.46 -7.77
CA VAL A 413 4.79 21.45 -8.61
C VAL A 413 5.31 20.03 -8.80
N MET A 414 5.47 19.26 -7.72
CA MET A 414 5.92 17.87 -7.80
C MET A 414 4.99 16.99 -8.63
N LEU A 415 3.67 17.13 -8.44
CA LEU A 415 2.66 16.38 -9.18
C LEU A 415 2.68 16.74 -10.66
N ALA A 416 2.81 18.02 -11.01
CA ALA A 416 2.92 18.47 -12.40
C ALA A 416 4.12 17.84 -13.12
N ASP A 417 5.25 17.68 -12.42
CA ASP A 417 6.48 17.11 -13.00
C ASP A 417 6.42 15.57 -13.08
N ALA A 418 5.84 14.92 -12.06
CA ALA A 418 5.78 13.47 -11.93
C ALA A 418 4.67 12.83 -12.77
N LEU A 419 3.46 13.38 -12.74
CA LEU A 419 2.25 12.76 -13.28
C LEU A 419 2.30 12.65 -14.81
N LYS A 420 1.93 11.47 -15.33
CA LYS A 420 1.88 11.17 -16.77
C LYS A 420 0.47 10.89 -17.24
N CYS A 421 -0.33 10.20 -16.44
CA CYS A 421 -1.71 9.92 -16.79
C CYS A 421 -2.56 9.65 -15.54
N VAL A 422 -3.83 10.05 -15.60
CA VAL A 422 -4.90 9.58 -14.71
C VAL A 422 -5.96 8.88 -15.54
N ILE A 423 -6.32 7.65 -15.17
CA ILE A 423 -7.38 6.86 -15.78
C ILE A 423 -8.48 6.68 -14.73
N SER A 424 -9.58 7.40 -14.85
CA SER A 424 -10.73 7.25 -13.96
C SER A 424 -11.75 6.31 -14.59
N GLN A 425 -12.16 5.27 -13.84
CA GLN A 425 -12.91 4.15 -14.35
C GLN A 425 -14.27 4.01 -13.68
N ALA A 426 -15.29 3.73 -14.49
CA ALA A 426 -16.61 3.28 -14.04
C ALA A 426 -16.98 1.98 -14.74
N LEU A 427 -17.42 0.98 -13.97
CA LEU A 427 -17.83 -0.32 -14.51
C LEU A 427 -19.36 -0.36 -14.68
N LEU A 428 -19.79 -0.61 -15.91
CA LEU A 428 -21.18 -0.53 -16.37
C LEU A 428 -21.70 -1.92 -16.72
N LYS A 429 -23.00 -2.17 -16.50
CA LYS A 429 -23.68 -3.33 -17.07
C LYS A 429 -23.69 -3.22 -18.61
N ARG A 430 -23.28 -4.29 -19.28
CA ARG A 430 -23.27 -4.36 -20.74
C ARG A 430 -24.60 -4.92 -21.26
N VAL A 431 -25.12 -4.35 -22.34
CA VAL A 431 -26.25 -4.90 -23.10
C VAL A 431 -25.85 -6.29 -23.63
N GLY A 432 -26.68 -7.30 -23.37
CA GLY A 432 -26.38 -8.69 -23.71
C GLY A 432 -25.57 -9.45 -22.65
N GLY A 433 -25.33 -8.87 -21.48
CA GLY A 433 -24.70 -9.53 -20.33
C GLY A 433 -23.23 -9.17 -20.14
N GLY A 434 -22.74 -9.37 -18.92
CA GLY A 434 -21.39 -8.99 -18.51
C GLY A 434 -21.25 -7.51 -18.16
N ARG A 435 -20.00 -7.04 -18.13
CA ARG A 435 -19.64 -5.67 -17.71
C ARG A 435 -18.65 -5.05 -18.69
N ILE A 436 -18.67 -3.72 -18.79
CA ILE A 436 -17.75 -2.93 -19.63
C ILE A 436 -17.30 -1.67 -18.88
N ALA A 437 -16.04 -1.28 -19.04
CA ALA A 437 -15.50 -0.10 -18.38
C ALA A 437 -15.65 1.15 -19.26
N ALA A 438 -16.21 2.23 -18.69
CA ALA A 438 -16.01 3.58 -19.21
C ALA A 438 -14.75 4.18 -18.60
N LEU A 439 -13.90 4.74 -19.47
CA LEU A 439 -12.59 5.28 -19.10
C LEU A 439 -12.56 6.77 -19.42
N GLU A 440 -12.41 7.58 -18.37
CA GLU A 440 -11.92 8.95 -18.49
C GLU A 440 -10.39 8.93 -18.44
N THR A 441 -9.73 9.53 -19.41
CA THR A 441 -8.27 9.51 -19.54
C THR A 441 -7.73 10.93 -19.62
N LEU A 442 -6.93 11.31 -18.63
CA LEU A 442 -6.21 12.57 -18.55
C LEU A 442 -4.72 12.32 -18.76
N PHE A 443 -4.19 12.60 -19.95
CA PHE A 443 -2.75 12.55 -20.21
C PHE A 443 -2.10 13.90 -19.88
N ILE A 444 -0.95 13.91 -19.22
CA ILE A 444 -0.33 15.16 -18.79
C ILE A 444 0.52 15.75 -19.91
N THR A 445 -0.05 16.70 -20.63
CA THR A 445 0.66 17.53 -21.62
C THR A 445 1.36 18.71 -20.94
N PRO A 446 2.29 19.43 -21.61
CA PRO A 446 2.89 20.64 -21.06
C PRO A 446 1.86 21.69 -20.62
N ALA A 447 0.76 21.84 -21.36
CA ALA A 447 -0.33 22.76 -21.01
C ALA A 447 -1.06 22.33 -19.72
N ILE A 448 -1.42 21.05 -19.61
CA ILE A 448 -2.09 20.51 -18.42
C ILE A 448 -1.15 20.55 -17.20
N SER A 449 0.13 20.22 -17.38
CA SER A 449 1.16 20.35 -16.34
C SER A 449 1.22 21.77 -15.78
N ASN A 450 1.18 22.80 -16.64
CA ASN A 450 1.17 24.19 -16.20
C ASN A 450 -0.11 24.55 -15.44
N LEU A 451 -1.28 24.08 -15.89
CA LEU A 451 -2.54 24.28 -15.18
C LEU A 451 -2.50 23.68 -13.77
N ILE A 452 -1.95 22.47 -13.61
CA ILE A 452 -1.77 21.83 -12.30
C ILE A 452 -0.83 22.67 -11.42
N ARG A 453 0.30 23.12 -11.96
CA ARG A 453 1.29 23.93 -11.24
C ARG A 453 0.72 25.26 -10.73
N GLU A 454 -0.16 25.88 -11.51
CA GLU A 454 -0.84 27.14 -11.19
C GLU A 454 -2.12 26.95 -10.36
N GLY A 455 -2.54 25.70 -10.10
CA GLY A 455 -3.79 25.41 -9.39
C GLY A 455 -5.06 25.76 -10.19
N LYS A 456 -4.96 25.86 -11.52
CA LYS A 456 -6.07 26.19 -12.42
C LYS A 456 -6.78 24.94 -12.95
N ASN A 457 -7.03 23.98 -12.06
CA ASN A 457 -7.56 22.66 -12.41
C ASN A 457 -8.94 22.72 -13.10
N PHE A 458 -9.74 23.75 -12.79
CA PHE A 458 -11.03 24.03 -13.44
C PHE A 458 -10.94 24.27 -14.96
N GLN A 459 -9.75 24.57 -15.51
CA GLN A 459 -9.53 24.76 -16.95
C GLN A 459 -9.15 23.45 -17.67
N ILE A 460 -8.79 22.40 -16.93
CA ILE A 460 -8.39 21.10 -17.50
C ILE A 460 -9.49 20.47 -18.38
N PRO A 461 -10.80 20.53 -18.06
CA PRO A 461 -11.83 19.97 -18.94
C PRO A 461 -11.77 20.51 -20.37
N SER A 462 -11.58 21.82 -20.53
CA SER A 462 -11.47 22.47 -21.85
C SER A 462 -10.21 22.00 -22.60
N ALA A 463 -9.10 21.81 -21.88
CA ALA A 463 -7.89 21.24 -22.46
C ALA A 463 -8.09 19.77 -22.88
N MET A 464 -8.83 18.97 -22.10
CA MET A 464 -9.15 17.59 -22.46
C MET A 464 -10.00 17.50 -23.72
N GLN A 465 -11.00 18.37 -23.88
CA GLN A 465 -11.89 18.38 -25.05
C GLN A 465 -11.12 18.58 -26.37
N THR A 466 -10.07 19.38 -26.36
CA THR A 466 -9.23 19.67 -27.54
C THR A 466 -8.06 18.70 -27.71
N GLY A 467 -7.79 17.86 -26.71
CA GLY A 467 -6.61 16.99 -26.67
C GLY A 467 -6.82 15.54 -27.09
N ARG A 468 -7.91 15.20 -27.81
CA ARG A 468 -8.21 13.80 -28.19
C ARG A 468 -7.05 13.06 -28.86
N ALA A 469 -6.24 13.75 -29.67
CA ALA A 469 -5.06 13.17 -30.32
C ALA A 469 -3.99 12.65 -29.32
N TYR A 470 -3.94 13.22 -28.12
CA TYR A 470 -3.05 12.77 -27.03
C TYR A 470 -3.67 11.63 -26.20
N GLY A 471 -4.88 11.18 -26.53
CA GLY A 471 -5.63 10.19 -25.77
C GLY A 471 -6.52 10.79 -24.68
N GLN A 472 -6.77 12.11 -24.69
CA GLN A 472 -7.70 12.73 -23.74
C GLN A 472 -9.13 12.24 -24.01
N LYS A 473 -9.84 11.88 -22.93
CA LYS A 473 -11.24 11.50 -23.01
C LYS A 473 -11.96 11.86 -21.72
N LEU A 474 -13.06 12.59 -21.83
CA LEU A 474 -13.94 12.88 -20.69
C LEU A 474 -14.82 11.66 -20.38
N MET A 475 -15.22 11.51 -19.11
CA MET A 475 -16.13 10.41 -18.70
C MET A 475 -17.44 10.42 -19.50
N ASN A 476 -18.06 11.58 -19.66
CA ASN A 476 -19.33 11.68 -20.40
C ASN A 476 -19.17 11.32 -21.89
N ASP A 477 -18.04 11.67 -22.51
CA ASP A 477 -17.75 11.27 -23.89
C ASP A 477 -17.60 9.74 -23.97
N ALA A 478 -16.91 9.12 -23.00
CA ALA A 478 -16.79 7.66 -22.93
C ALA A 478 -18.14 6.96 -22.75
N LEU A 479 -19.03 7.50 -21.91
CA LEU A 479 -20.37 6.96 -21.73
C LEU A 479 -21.21 7.07 -23.01
N VAL A 480 -21.20 8.24 -23.65
CA VAL A 480 -21.93 8.48 -24.91
C VAL A 480 -21.46 7.51 -26.00
N GLU A 481 -20.15 7.32 -26.16
CA GLU A 481 -19.62 6.39 -27.16
C GLU A 481 -20.10 4.93 -26.93
N LEU A 482 -20.13 4.47 -25.68
CA LEU A 482 -20.63 3.13 -25.34
C LEU A 482 -22.14 2.98 -25.63
N ILE A 483 -22.91 4.05 -25.42
CA ILE A 483 -24.35 4.07 -25.71
C ILE A 483 -24.61 4.09 -27.22
N GLN A 484 -23.88 4.91 -27.98
CA GLN A 484 -23.96 4.94 -29.44
C GLN A 484 -23.57 3.60 -30.07
N ALA A 485 -22.58 2.91 -29.47
CA ALA A 485 -22.19 1.56 -29.83
C ALA A 485 -23.22 0.48 -29.41
N LYS A 486 -24.32 0.87 -28.75
CA LYS A 486 -25.38 -0.02 -28.21
C LYS A 486 -24.84 -1.06 -27.23
N GLN A 487 -23.76 -0.72 -26.52
CA GLN A 487 -23.14 -1.61 -25.53
C GLN A 487 -23.65 -1.34 -24.11
N VAL A 488 -24.19 -0.16 -23.85
CA VAL A 488 -24.69 0.26 -22.53
C VAL A 488 -26.01 1.01 -22.72
N GLU A 489 -26.98 0.75 -21.84
CA GLU A 489 -28.25 1.48 -21.81
C GLU A 489 -28.05 2.91 -21.27
N PRO A 490 -28.75 3.94 -21.79
CA PRO A 490 -28.62 5.31 -21.28
C PRO A 490 -28.92 5.44 -19.78
N LYS A 491 -29.82 4.60 -19.24
CA LYS A 491 -30.11 4.53 -17.79
C LYS A 491 -28.90 4.10 -16.97
N GLU A 492 -28.14 3.11 -17.44
CA GLU A 492 -26.93 2.64 -16.75
C GLU A 492 -25.85 3.73 -16.76
N GLY A 493 -25.67 4.41 -17.90
CA GLY A 493 -24.80 5.59 -17.99
C GLY A 493 -25.22 6.70 -17.04
N TYR A 494 -26.52 6.99 -16.94
CA TYR A 494 -27.06 7.97 -15.99
C TYR A 494 -26.77 7.58 -14.56
N LEU A 495 -26.91 6.32 -14.16
CA LEU A 495 -26.65 5.88 -12.78
C LEU A 495 -25.18 6.03 -12.40
N LYS A 496 -24.26 5.73 -13.32
CA LYS A 496 -22.82 5.70 -13.05
C LYS A 496 -22.07 7.00 -13.35
N CYS A 497 -22.67 7.96 -14.07
CA CYS A 497 -21.99 9.22 -14.37
C CYS A 497 -21.76 10.06 -13.09
N PRO A 498 -20.66 10.81 -13.01
CA PRO A 498 -20.33 11.64 -11.85
C PRO A 498 -21.23 12.88 -11.76
N ASP A 499 -21.68 13.42 -12.89
CA ASP A 499 -22.55 14.58 -12.95
C ASP A 499 -23.74 14.33 -13.89
N LYS A 500 -24.96 14.37 -13.33
CA LYS A 500 -26.18 14.01 -14.05
C LYS A 500 -26.54 15.04 -15.11
N GLU A 501 -26.39 16.33 -14.81
CA GLU A 501 -26.77 17.41 -15.71
C GLU A 501 -25.88 17.45 -16.96
N SER A 502 -24.56 17.44 -16.77
CA SER A 502 -23.57 17.37 -17.85
C SER A 502 -23.73 16.11 -18.69
N TYR A 503 -24.10 14.98 -18.09
CA TYR A 503 -24.41 13.76 -18.82
C TYR A 503 -25.65 13.92 -19.72
N MET A 504 -26.75 14.47 -19.20
CA MET A 504 -27.95 14.75 -20.03
C MET A 504 -27.64 15.71 -21.18
N ASN A 505 -26.82 16.73 -20.93
CA ASN A 505 -26.36 17.65 -21.97
C ASN A 505 -25.45 16.95 -23.00
N ALA A 506 -24.63 15.97 -22.59
CA ALA A 506 -23.84 15.17 -23.50
C ALA A 506 -24.71 14.27 -24.40
N LEU A 507 -25.73 13.61 -23.84
CA LEU A 507 -26.70 12.83 -24.63
C LEU A 507 -27.40 13.68 -25.69
N LYS A 508 -27.92 14.85 -25.30
CA LYS A 508 -28.58 15.79 -26.22
C LYS A 508 -27.66 16.24 -27.35
N ARG A 509 -26.41 16.61 -27.02
CA ARG A 509 -25.40 16.99 -28.04
C ARG A 509 -25.07 15.84 -28.99
N ALA A 510 -25.17 14.61 -28.52
CA ALA A 510 -24.94 13.40 -29.31
C ALA A 510 -26.17 12.92 -30.09
N GLY A 511 -27.30 13.65 -30.03
CA GLY A 511 -28.55 13.28 -30.70
C GLY A 511 -29.27 12.08 -30.06
N ILE A 512 -28.97 11.75 -28.80
CA ILE A 512 -29.61 10.67 -28.06
C ILE A 512 -30.76 11.28 -27.25
N ASP A 513 -31.99 11.01 -27.68
CA ASP A 513 -33.19 11.42 -26.95
C ASP A 513 -33.52 10.36 -25.89
N TRP A 514 -33.26 10.69 -24.62
CA TRP A 514 -33.53 9.83 -23.48
C TRP A 514 -33.98 10.70 -22.30
N ASP A 515 -35.10 10.32 -21.68
CA ASP A 515 -35.63 10.96 -20.48
C ASP A 515 -35.79 9.91 -19.37
N LEU A 516 -35.27 10.21 -18.19
CA LEU A 516 -35.40 9.36 -17.01
C LEU A 516 -36.88 9.15 -16.63
N ARG A 517 -37.72 10.19 -16.75
CA ARG A 517 -39.13 10.14 -16.32
C ARG A 517 -40.01 9.30 -17.22
N ALA A 518 -39.69 9.21 -18.51
CA ALA A 518 -40.43 8.41 -19.47
C ALA A 518 -40.23 6.90 -19.23
N HIS A 519 -39.09 6.51 -18.65
CA HIS A 519 -38.71 5.11 -18.42
C HIS A 519 -39.03 4.57 -17.03
N GLU A 520 -39.50 5.40 -16.09
CA GLU A 520 -40.03 4.92 -14.79
C GLU A 520 -41.52 4.56 -14.85
N ALA A 521 -42.22 4.94 -15.93
CA ALA A 521 -43.64 4.65 -16.17
C ALA A 521 -43.89 3.38 -17.01
N SER A 522 -42.82 2.65 -17.37
CA SER A 522 -42.80 1.44 -18.20
C SER A 522 -42.00 0.35 -17.51
#